data_AF-A0A2A4T649-F1
#
_entry.id   AF-A0A2A4T649-F1
#
_cell.length_a   1.000
_cell.length_b   1.000
_cell.length_c   1.000
_cell.angle_alpha   90.00
_cell.angle_beta   90.00
_cell.angle_gamma   90.00
#
_symmetry.space_group_name_H-M   'P 1'
#
loop_
_entity.id
_entity.type
_entity.pdbx_description
1 polymer ?
#
loop_
_entity_poly.entity_id
_entity_poly.type
_entity_poly.pdbx_seq_one_letter_code
_entity_poly.pdbx_strand_id
1 'polypeptide(L)'
;MTKIGRQLKDLIILDNSPMSYLFQPENAIPSLSWYNNKSDKELLKLIPILERLSVVNDVRDHIKTFVSSNHIDYQKASRFIKSVEDGAQQRSAS
;
A
#
# COMPACT_ATOMS: atom_id res chain seq x y z
N MET A 1 -11.06 -3.43 12.75
CA MET A 1 -10.39 -2.12 12.81
C MET A 1 -11.13 -1.03 13.61
N THR A 2 -12.43 -1.16 13.88
CA THR A 2 -13.27 -0.16 14.59
C THR A 2 -12.90 0.15 16.05
N LYS A 3 -11.89 -0.52 16.61
CA LYS A 3 -11.40 -0.33 17.99
C LYS A 3 -10.06 0.40 18.09
N ILE A 4 -9.39 0.63 16.96
CA ILE A 4 -8.16 1.42 16.91
C ILE A 4 -8.64 2.84 16.62
N GLY A 5 -8.41 3.80 17.53
CA GLY A 5 -8.90 5.19 17.41
C GLY A 5 -8.28 6.01 16.27
N ARG A 6 -7.94 5.39 15.16
CA ARG A 6 -7.41 6.00 13.94
C ARG A 6 -8.44 5.88 12.82
N GLN A 7 -8.48 6.88 11.96
CA GLN A 7 -9.38 6.87 10.81
C GLN A 7 -8.90 5.83 9.79
N LEU A 8 -9.82 5.07 9.19
CA LEU A 8 -9.48 4.03 8.21
C LEU A 8 -8.76 4.58 6.98
N LYS A 9 -8.97 5.86 6.65
CA LYS A 9 -8.28 6.53 5.54
C LYS A 9 -6.77 6.65 5.72
N ASP A 10 -6.29 6.55 6.97
CA ASP A 10 -4.87 6.71 7.35
C ASP A 10 -4.27 5.39 7.89
N LEU A 11 -4.91 4.24 7.62
CA LEU A 11 -4.53 2.94 8.18
C LEU A 11 -4.21 1.92 7.08
N ILE A 12 -3.11 1.18 7.24
CA ILE A 12 -2.72 0.08 6.37
C ILE A 12 -2.55 -1.19 7.20
N ILE A 13 -2.98 -2.32 6.66
CA ILE A 13 -2.77 -3.67 7.19
C ILE A 13 -1.72 -4.34 6.30
N LEU A 14 -0.62 -4.80 6.88
CA LEU A 14 0.38 -5.61 6.20
C LEU A 14 0.41 -6.99 6.86
N ASP A 15 -0.08 -8.00 6.16
CA ASP A 15 -0.21 -9.35 6.70
C ASP A 15 -0.07 -10.36 5.55
N ASN A 16 0.38 -11.58 5.84
CA ASN A 16 0.53 -12.66 4.87
C ASN A 16 -0.70 -13.60 4.81
N SER A 17 -1.71 -13.34 5.63
CA SER A 17 -2.97 -14.08 5.69
C SER A 17 -4.16 -13.22 5.24
N PRO A 18 -4.84 -13.57 4.13
CA PRO A 18 -6.09 -12.92 3.70
C PRO A 18 -7.16 -12.83 4.78
N MET A 19 -7.18 -13.80 5.68
CA MET A 19 -8.15 -13.87 6.76
C MET A 19 -8.00 -12.72 7.76
N SER A 20 -6.78 -12.17 7.91
CA SER A 20 -6.48 -11.09 8.85
C SER A 20 -7.15 -9.76 8.48
N TYR A 21 -7.55 -9.57 7.22
CA TYR A 21 -8.17 -8.34 6.71
C TYR A 21 -9.46 -8.61 5.94
N LEU A 22 -10.14 -9.72 6.22
CA LEU A 22 -11.38 -10.12 5.56
C LEU A 22 -12.44 -9.00 5.57
N PHE A 23 -12.51 -8.21 6.64
CA PHE A 23 -13.49 -7.12 6.80
C PHE A 23 -12.99 -5.74 6.37
N GLN A 24 -11.72 -5.61 5.98
CA GLN A 24 -11.11 -4.36 5.53
C GLN A 24 -10.09 -4.62 4.39
N PRO A 25 -10.47 -5.32 3.31
CA PRO A 25 -9.54 -5.65 2.22
C PRO A 25 -8.97 -4.40 1.53
N GLU A 26 -9.70 -3.29 1.51
CA GLU A 26 -9.27 -2.01 0.95
C GLU A 26 -8.15 -1.32 1.73
N ASN A 27 -7.92 -1.74 2.97
CA ASN A 27 -6.81 -1.27 3.81
C ASN A 27 -5.59 -2.21 3.76
N ALA A 28 -5.66 -3.31 3.02
CA ALA A 28 -4.65 -4.37 3.08
C ALA A 28 -3.63 -4.31 1.93
N ILE A 29 -2.36 -4.47 2.29
CA ILE A 29 -1.27 -4.81 1.38
C ILE A 29 -0.84 -6.23 1.76
N PRO A 30 -1.00 -7.23 0.87
CA PRO A 30 -0.58 -8.59 1.17
C PRO A 30 0.94 -8.67 1.19
N SER A 31 1.51 -9.31 2.21
CA SER A 31 2.93 -9.67 2.24
C SER A 31 3.13 -11.12 1.80
N LEU A 32 4.26 -11.41 1.15
CA LEU A 32 4.63 -12.79 0.86
C LEU A 32 5.12 -13.47 2.13
N SER A 33 4.74 -14.74 2.31
CA SER A 33 5.30 -15.58 3.36
C SER A 33 6.80 -15.76 3.13
N TRP A 34 7.59 -15.52 4.17
CA TRP A 34 9.04 -15.67 4.12
C TRP A 34 9.43 -17.11 4.46
N TYR A 35 10.19 -17.76 3.57
CA TYR A 35 10.63 -19.16 3.70
C TYR A 35 12.15 -19.27 3.89
N ASN A 36 12.73 -18.47 4.78
CA ASN A 36 14.17 -18.53 5.12
C ASN A 36 15.14 -18.17 3.97
N ASN A 37 14.67 -17.46 2.94
CA ASN A 37 15.50 -16.98 1.85
C ASN A 37 16.20 -15.66 2.24
N LYS A 38 17.53 -15.69 2.39
CA LYS A 38 18.35 -14.50 2.72
C LYS A 38 18.43 -13.48 1.58
N SER A 39 18.10 -13.89 0.37
CA SER A 39 18.04 -13.03 -0.82
C SER A 39 16.67 -12.40 -1.02
N ASP A 40 15.69 -12.67 -0.14
CA ASP A 40 14.37 -12.04 -0.21
C ASP A 40 14.48 -10.52 0.00
N LYS A 41 13.79 -9.77 -0.85
CA LYS A 41 13.75 -8.30 -0.85
C LYS A 41 12.32 -7.77 -0.94
N GLU A 42 11.30 -8.60 -0.68
CA GLU A 42 9.90 -8.21 -0.89
C GLU A 42 9.50 -7.01 -0.03
N LEU A 43 9.91 -6.98 1.24
CA LEU A 43 9.65 -5.81 2.09
C LEU A 43 10.32 -4.53 1.58
N LEU A 44 11.50 -4.63 0.95
CA LEU A 44 12.17 -3.46 0.38
C LEU A 44 11.41 -2.89 -0.82
N LYS A 45 10.72 -3.74 -1.58
CA LYS A 45 9.87 -3.30 -2.70
C LYS A 45 8.65 -2.50 -2.21
N LEU A 46 8.23 -2.67 -0.95
CA LEU A 46 7.11 -1.93 -0.37
C LEU A 46 7.49 -0.52 0.08
N ILE A 47 8.76 -0.25 0.39
CA ILE A 47 9.22 1.06 0.88
C ILE A 47 8.71 2.22 0.01
N PRO A 48 8.97 2.27 -1.31
CA PRO A 48 8.53 3.41 -2.12
C PRO A 48 7.00 3.52 -2.21
N ILE A 49 6.27 2.41 -2.11
CA ILE A 49 4.79 2.42 -2.08
C ILE A 49 4.30 3.07 -0.78
N LEU A 50 4.84 2.64 0.36
CA LEU A 50 4.46 3.14 1.67
C LEU A 50 4.81 4.63 1.85
N GLU A 51 5.96 5.06 1.35
CA GLU A 51 6.34 6.48 1.32
C GLU A 51 5.31 7.33 0.57
N ARG A 52 4.84 6.86 -0.60
CA ARG A 52 3.82 7.60 -1.36
C ARG A 52 2.43 7.50 -0.74
N LEU A 53 2.06 6.38 -0.13
CA LEU A 53 0.81 6.29 0.64
C LEU A 53 0.80 7.19 1.88
N SER A 54 1.96 7.61 2.40
CA SER A 54 2.02 8.50 3.56
C SER A 54 1.58 9.94 3.28
N VAL A 55 1.49 10.34 2.01
CA VAL A 55 1.18 11.72 1.58
C VAL A 55 -0.16 11.85 0.83
N VAL A 56 -0.90 10.75 0.66
CA VAL A 56 -2.23 10.77 0.03
C VAL A 56 -3.31 11.01 1.09
N ASN A 57 -4.46 11.52 0.67
CA ASN A 57 -5.55 11.87 1.58
C ASN A 57 -6.29 10.64 2.17
N ASP A 58 -6.44 9.60 1.35
CA ASP A 58 -7.06 8.33 1.75
C ASP A 58 -6.31 7.18 1.06
N VAL A 59 -5.69 6.30 1.85
CA VAL A 59 -4.89 5.19 1.33
C VAL A 59 -5.74 4.19 0.53
N ARG A 60 -7.03 4.05 0.87
CA ARG A 60 -7.93 3.05 0.28
C ARG A 60 -8.24 3.34 -1.19
N ASP A 61 -8.22 4.62 -1.56
CA ASP A 61 -8.42 5.03 -2.96
C ASP A 61 -7.29 4.60 -3.87
N HIS A 62 -6.09 4.42 -3.33
CA HIS A 62 -4.92 4.04 -4.08
C HIS A 62 -4.61 2.54 -3.97
N ILE A 63 -4.74 1.93 -2.78
CA ILE A 63 -4.47 0.50 -2.57
C ILE A 63 -5.29 -0.36 -3.55
N LYS A 64 -6.58 -0.08 -3.72
CA LYS A 64 -7.46 -0.82 -4.65
C LYS A 64 -7.04 -0.75 -6.13
N THR A 65 -6.15 0.18 -6.50
CA THR A 65 -5.70 0.35 -7.89
C THR A 65 -4.56 -0.60 -8.27
N PHE A 66 -3.76 -1.04 -7.29
CA PHE A 66 -2.62 -1.91 -7.50
C PHE A 66 -2.64 -3.18 -6.64
N VAL A 67 -3.62 -3.34 -5.75
CA VAL A 67 -3.88 -4.58 -5.02
C VAL A 67 -5.19 -5.19 -5.52
N SER A 68 -5.12 -6.44 -5.97
CA SER A 68 -6.30 -7.23 -6.35
C SER A 68 -6.07 -8.70 -6.10
N SER A 69 -7.11 -9.44 -5.69
CA SER A 69 -7.04 -10.90 -5.48
C SER A 69 -5.84 -11.32 -4.63
N ASN A 70 -5.60 -10.60 -3.54
CA ASN A 70 -4.49 -10.85 -2.62
C ASN A 70 -3.08 -10.75 -3.25
N HIS A 71 -2.92 -9.93 -4.28
CA HIS A 71 -1.65 -9.74 -4.98
C HIS A 71 -1.39 -8.26 -5.25
N ILE A 72 -0.10 -7.87 -5.20
CA ILE A 72 0.37 -6.54 -5.57
C ILE A 72 0.79 -6.56 -7.05
N ASP A 73 0.12 -5.76 -7.87
CA ASP A 73 0.56 -5.43 -9.21
C ASP A 73 1.60 -4.30 -9.15
N TYR A 74 2.88 -4.68 -9.15
CA TYR A 74 3.99 -3.72 -9.06
C TYR A 74 4.08 -2.75 -10.25
N GLN A 75 3.54 -3.11 -11.42
CA GLN A 75 3.48 -2.20 -12.56
C GLN A 75 2.47 -1.08 -12.30
N LYS A 76 1.30 -1.42 -11.76
CA LYS A 76 0.32 -0.42 -11.34
C LYS A 76 0.79 0.39 -10.13
N ALA A 77 1.47 -0.23 -9.16
CA ALA A 77 2.06 0.47 -8.04
C ALA A 77 3.11 1.51 -8.48
N SER A 78 3.94 1.17 -9.47
CA SER A 78 4.90 2.11 -10.08
C SER A 78 4.20 3.30 -10.74
N ARG A 79 3.09 3.07 -11.46
CA ARG A 79 2.27 4.16 -12.02
C ARG A 79 1.67 5.06 -10.94
N PHE A 80 1.20 4.47 -9.84
CA PHE A 80 0.72 5.23 -8.68
C PHE A 80 1.84 6.12 -8.12
N ILE A 81 3.02 5.57 -7.84
CA ILE A 81 4.17 6.32 -7.33
C ILE A 81 4.47 7.53 -8.21
N LYS A 82 4.59 7.31 -9.53
CA LYS A 82 4.86 8.38 -10.48
C LYS A 82 3.76 9.46 -10.49
N SER A 83 2.48 9.05 -10.44
CA SER A 83 1.37 10.01 -10.43
C SER A 83 1.37 10.94 -9.22
N VAL A 84 1.79 10.44 -8.05
CA VAL A 84 1.90 11.24 -6.82
C VAL A 84 3.08 12.22 -6.92
N GLU A 85 4.21 11.80 -7.49
CA GLU A 85 5.39 12.63 -7.72
C GLU A 85 5.11 13.78 -8.70
N ASP A 86 4.49 13.48 -9.84
CA ASP A 86 4.13 14.47 -10.85
C ASP A 86 3.15 15.52 -10.27
N GLY A 87 2.17 15.08 -9.46
CA GLY A 87 1.24 15.99 -8.79
C GLY A 87 1.87 16.87 -7.71
N ALA A 88 2.89 16.36 -7.00
CA ALA A 88 3.62 17.14 -6.00
C ALA A 88 4.49 18.25 -6.64
N GLN A 89 5.09 17.97 -7.79
CA GLN A 89 5.87 18.96 -8.55
C GLN A 89 4.98 20.11 -9.05
N GLN A 90 3.78 19.82 -9.54
CA GLN A 90 2.83 20.84 -10.01
C GLN A 90 2.39 21.79 -8.88
N ARG A 91 2.18 21.27 -7.67
CA ARG A 91 1.80 22.08 -6.48
C ARG A 91 2.92 22.95 -5.94
N SER A 92 4.18 22.59 -6.20
CA SER A 92 5.36 23.35 -5.74
C SER A 92 5.75 24.48 -6.70
N ALA A 93 5.20 24.47 -7.91
CA ALA A 93 5.45 25.46 -8.97
C ALA A 93 4.32 26.50 -9.11
N SER A 94 3.33 26.48 -8.21
CA SER A 94 2.21 27.44 -8.13
C SER A 94 2.30 28.25 -6.84
#